data_AF-A0A349MBJ7-F1
#
_entry.id   AF-A0A349MBJ7-F1
#
_cell.length_a   1.000
_cell.length_b   1.000
_cell.length_c   1.000
_cell.angle_alpha   90.00
_cell.angle_beta   90.00
_cell.angle_gamma   90.00
#
_symmetry.space_group_name_H-M   'P 1'
#
loop_
_entity.id
_entity.type
_entity.pdbx_description
1 polymer ?
#
loop_
_entity_poly.entity_id
_entity_poly.type
_entity_poly.pdbx_seq_one_letter_code
_entity_poly.pdbx_strand_id
1 'polypeptide(L)'
;PRRLSVAIGLGLASLTYAFVPLMNGGLRKVSWLKIPLIAVVWATATTHHPEHGIDPILWAQRALFIAGLTLPFDIRDIEIDRPHMTTIPMVTSAKRALNLSRNLIAAAGAISFLVWVCRCMQDGLKPHEAIPLAISAQCLWAHWILRPGRALAALQGEESVRENFTGWRLDGVLAAPFLVIASAFLMLLL
;
A
#
# COMPACT_ATOMS: atom_id res chain seq x y z
N PRO A 1 -15.04 10.28 -22.02
CA PRO A 1 -14.67 8.92 -22.47
C PRO A 1 -13.56 8.24 -21.65
N ARG A 2 -12.34 8.81 -21.57
CA ARG A 2 -11.17 8.16 -20.92
C ARG A 2 -11.35 7.87 -19.42
N ARG A 3 -12.07 8.74 -18.68
CA ARG A 3 -12.34 8.57 -17.25
C ARG A 3 -13.29 7.39 -16.96
N LEU A 4 -14.36 7.27 -17.76
CA LEU A 4 -15.35 6.21 -17.62
C LEU A 4 -14.75 4.84 -17.96
N SER A 5 -13.90 4.75 -18.98
CA SER A 5 -13.23 3.49 -19.33
C SER A 5 -12.29 2.99 -18.24
N VAL A 6 -11.56 3.88 -17.54
CA VAL A 6 -10.72 3.48 -16.40
C VAL A 6 -11.59 3.00 -15.24
N ALA A 7 -12.67 3.72 -14.91
CA ALA A 7 -13.59 3.30 -13.85
C ALA A 7 -14.25 1.94 -14.14
N ILE A 8 -14.71 1.72 -15.39
CA ILE A 8 -15.25 0.43 -15.83
C ILE A 8 -14.18 -0.66 -15.73
N GLY A 9 -12.95 -0.39 -16.19
CA GLY A 9 -11.83 -1.33 -16.10
C GLY A 9 -11.52 -1.72 -14.65
N LEU A 10 -11.52 -0.76 -13.72
CA LEU A 10 -11.33 -1.01 -12.29
C LEU A 10 -12.49 -1.82 -11.70
N GLY A 11 -13.72 -1.51 -12.08
CA GLY A 11 -14.91 -2.28 -11.69
C GLY A 11 -14.81 -3.73 -12.14
N LEU A 12 -14.47 -3.97 -13.41
CA LEU A 12 -14.27 -5.32 -13.96
C LEU A 12 -13.12 -6.06 -13.28
N ALA A 13 -11.97 -5.40 -13.07
CA ALA A 13 -10.85 -5.99 -12.35
C ALA A 13 -11.25 -6.39 -10.91
N SER A 14 -12.02 -5.56 -10.22
CA SER A 14 -12.52 -5.84 -8.86
C SER A 14 -13.52 -6.99 -8.84
N LEU A 15 -14.38 -7.08 -9.85
CA LEU A 15 -15.31 -8.20 -10.02
C LEU A 15 -14.55 -9.50 -10.28
N THR A 16 -13.58 -9.52 -11.20
CA THR A 16 -12.75 -10.71 -11.49
C THR A 16 -11.87 -11.12 -10.30
N TYR A 17 -11.44 -10.17 -9.47
CA TYR A 17 -10.74 -10.46 -8.23
C TYR A 17 -11.61 -11.29 -7.27
N ALA A 18 -12.89 -10.92 -7.10
CA ALA A 18 -13.82 -11.60 -6.20
C ALA A 18 -14.48 -12.84 -6.80
N PHE A 19 -14.76 -12.82 -8.10
CA PHE A 19 -15.57 -13.80 -8.80
C PHE A 19 -15.06 -14.05 -10.22
N VAL A 20 -14.68 -15.29 -10.52
CA VAL A 20 -14.41 -15.77 -11.88
C VAL A 20 -15.28 -17.02 -12.07
N PRO A 21 -16.16 -17.07 -13.08
CA PRO A 21 -16.88 -18.29 -13.41
C PRO A 21 -15.89 -19.46 -13.58
N LEU A 22 -16.20 -20.62 -12.98
CA LEU A 22 -15.34 -21.82 -12.86
C LEU A 22 -14.27 -21.81 -11.76
N MET A 23 -13.95 -20.69 -11.12
CA MET A 23 -13.07 -20.67 -9.94
C MET A 23 -13.91 -20.38 -8.69
N ASN A 24 -14.06 -21.36 -7.80
CA ASN A 24 -14.79 -21.22 -6.53
C ASN A 24 -14.16 -20.15 -5.62
N GLY A 25 -14.43 -18.87 -5.86
CA GLY A 25 -13.98 -17.72 -5.07
C GLY A 25 -13.06 -16.71 -5.78
N GLY A 26 -12.90 -16.77 -7.11
CA GLY A 26 -12.20 -15.76 -7.93
C GLY A 26 -10.66 -15.80 -7.89
N LEU A 27 -10.01 -14.81 -8.53
CA LEU A 27 -8.53 -14.72 -8.61
C LEU A 27 -7.87 -14.51 -7.24
N ARG A 28 -8.61 -13.98 -6.24
CA ARG A 28 -8.11 -13.77 -4.87
C ARG A 28 -7.63 -15.05 -4.17
N LYS A 29 -8.10 -16.23 -4.60
CA LYS A 29 -7.67 -17.51 -4.01
C LYS A 29 -6.29 -17.95 -4.47
N VAL A 30 -5.77 -17.38 -5.56
CA VAL A 30 -4.41 -17.65 -6.02
C VAL A 30 -3.46 -16.79 -5.19
N SER A 31 -2.74 -17.42 -4.27
CA SER A 31 -1.91 -16.75 -3.24
C SER A 31 -0.97 -15.68 -3.81
N TRP A 32 -0.38 -15.95 -4.97
CA TRP A 32 0.58 -15.08 -5.64
C TRP A 32 -0.07 -13.94 -6.43
N LEU A 33 -1.36 -14.04 -6.77
CA LEU A 33 -2.10 -13.01 -7.51
C LEU A 33 -2.88 -12.06 -6.58
N LYS A 34 -3.19 -12.48 -5.35
CA LYS A 34 -3.94 -11.67 -4.37
C LYS A 34 -3.33 -10.27 -4.23
N ILE A 35 -2.03 -10.20 -3.93
CA ILE A 35 -1.33 -8.93 -3.63
C ILE A 35 -1.10 -8.07 -4.88
N PRO A 36 -0.56 -8.61 -6.00
CA PRO A 36 -0.41 -7.82 -7.23
C PRO A 36 -1.72 -7.22 -7.74
N LEU A 37 -2.83 -7.95 -7.67
CA LEU A 37 -4.14 -7.44 -8.11
C LEU A 37 -4.63 -6.29 -7.22
N ILE A 38 -4.55 -6.43 -5.89
CA ILE A 38 -4.88 -5.35 -4.95
C ILE A 38 -4.01 -4.12 -5.25
N ALA A 39 -2.70 -4.30 -5.37
CA ALA A 39 -1.76 -3.22 -5.62
C ALA A 39 -2.04 -2.47 -6.94
N VAL A 40 -2.29 -3.19 -8.03
CA VAL A 40 -2.58 -2.60 -9.35
C VAL A 40 -3.89 -1.83 -9.34
N VAL A 41 -4.96 -2.41 -8.79
CA VAL A 41 -6.29 -1.77 -8.74
C VAL A 41 -6.21 -0.48 -7.94
N TRP A 42 -5.63 -0.53 -6.73
CA TRP A 42 -5.55 0.65 -5.89
C TRP A 42 -4.56 1.70 -6.40
N ALA A 43 -3.42 1.29 -6.95
CA ALA A 43 -2.47 2.24 -7.54
C ALA A 43 -3.12 2.98 -8.70
N THR A 44 -3.82 2.27 -9.58
CA THR A 44 -4.55 2.88 -10.70
C THR A 44 -5.66 3.80 -10.21
N ALA A 45 -6.45 3.37 -9.23
CA ALA A 45 -7.54 4.17 -8.67
C ALA A 45 -7.05 5.48 -8.01
N THR A 46 -5.89 5.45 -7.35
CA THR A 46 -5.39 6.59 -6.55
C THR A 46 -4.41 7.50 -7.29
N THR A 47 -3.85 7.07 -8.42
CA THR A 47 -2.85 7.86 -9.17
C THR A 47 -3.32 8.31 -10.55
N HIS A 48 -4.47 7.83 -11.02
CA HIS A 48 -5.02 8.27 -12.29
C HIS A 48 -5.50 9.72 -12.22
N HIS A 49 -4.75 10.63 -12.86
CA HIS A 49 -5.15 12.03 -13.01
C HIS A 49 -6.15 12.19 -14.16
N PRO A 50 -7.29 12.87 -13.95
CA PRO A 50 -8.35 13.00 -14.94
C PRO A 50 -7.95 13.68 -16.25
N GLU A 51 -6.89 14.50 -16.24
CA GLU A 51 -6.40 15.27 -17.40
C GLU A 51 -5.02 14.81 -17.87
N HIS A 52 -4.18 14.33 -16.96
CA HIS A 52 -2.78 14.00 -17.23
C HIS A 52 -2.55 12.49 -17.34
N GLY A 53 -3.56 11.66 -17.08
CA GLY A 53 -3.44 10.21 -17.09
C GLY A 53 -2.66 9.69 -15.89
N ILE A 54 -1.95 8.58 -16.07
CA ILE A 54 -1.19 7.91 -15.02
C ILE A 54 0.28 8.27 -15.20
N ASP A 55 0.89 8.85 -14.17
CA ASP A 55 2.34 8.95 -14.06
C ASP A 55 2.89 7.56 -13.68
N PRO A 56 3.74 6.93 -14.51
CA PRO A 56 4.19 5.56 -14.28
C PRO A 56 5.08 5.42 -13.05
N ILE A 57 5.84 6.45 -12.68
CA ILE A 57 6.72 6.44 -11.51
C ILE A 57 5.87 6.51 -10.24
N LEU A 58 4.91 7.44 -10.20
CA LEU A 58 3.96 7.57 -9.09
C LEU A 58 3.11 6.31 -8.94
N TRP A 59 2.66 5.73 -10.05
CA TRP A 59 1.90 4.48 -10.05
C TRP A 59 2.72 3.31 -9.52
N ALA A 60 3.96 3.14 -9.97
CA ALA A 60 4.85 2.08 -9.48
C ALA A 60 5.17 2.24 -8.00
N GLN A 61 5.48 3.47 -7.56
CA GLN A 61 5.66 3.80 -6.15
C GLN A 61 4.43 3.41 -5.32
N ARG A 62 3.23 3.78 -5.79
CA ARG A 62 1.98 3.49 -5.11
C ARG A 62 1.68 1.99 -5.06
N ALA A 63 1.94 1.27 -6.15
CA ALA A 63 1.73 -0.18 -6.21
C ALA A 63 2.63 -0.91 -5.20
N LEU A 64 3.92 -0.55 -5.12
CA LEU A 64 4.86 -1.12 -4.15
C LEU A 64 4.44 -0.82 -2.72
N PHE A 65 4.03 0.42 -2.45
CA PHE A 65 3.56 0.82 -1.13
C PHE A 65 2.35 -0.01 -0.68
N ILE A 66 1.33 -0.14 -1.54
CA ILE A 66 0.11 -0.91 -1.23
C ILE A 66 0.41 -2.39 -1.07
N ALA A 67 1.19 -2.98 -1.98
CA ALA A 67 1.62 -4.37 -1.87
C ALA A 67 2.34 -4.64 -0.55
N GLY A 68 3.24 -3.74 -0.15
CA GLY A 68 3.97 -3.83 1.10
C GLY A 68 3.05 -3.77 2.33
N LEU A 69 2.03 -2.91 2.31
CA LEU A 69 1.09 -2.79 3.43
C LEU A 69 0.11 -3.94 3.55
N THR A 70 -0.30 -4.56 2.43
CA THR A 70 -1.25 -5.68 2.45
C THR A 70 -0.67 -6.92 3.17
N LEU A 71 0.63 -7.15 3.07
CA LEU A 71 1.31 -8.32 3.64
C LEU A 71 1.16 -8.48 5.17
N PRO A 72 1.34 -7.43 6.00
CA PRO A 72 1.04 -7.47 7.43
C PRO A 72 -0.39 -7.91 7.76
N PHE A 73 -1.39 -7.50 6.97
CA PHE A 73 -2.78 -7.94 7.17
C PHE A 73 -2.93 -9.43 6.85
N ASP A 74 -2.29 -9.92 5.78
CA ASP A 74 -2.26 -11.36 5.48
C ASP A 74 -1.60 -12.18 6.60
N ILE A 75 -0.62 -11.61 7.33
CA ILE A 75 0.02 -12.27 8.49
C ILE A 75 -0.92 -12.27 9.69
N ARG A 76 -1.58 -11.13 9.95
CA ARG A 76 -2.58 -11.02 11.01
C ARG A 76 -3.69 -12.03 10.81
N ASP A 77 -4.15 -12.22 9.57
CA ASP A 77 -5.38 -12.96 9.28
C ASP A 77 -5.16 -14.45 8.98
N ILE A 78 -3.97 -15.01 9.25
CA ILE A 78 -3.64 -16.41 8.93
C ILE A 78 -4.67 -17.40 9.48
N GLU A 79 -5.13 -17.23 10.72
CA GLU A 79 -6.07 -18.16 11.35
C GLU A 79 -7.48 -18.08 10.73
N ILE A 80 -7.88 -16.88 10.32
CA ILE A 80 -9.19 -16.58 9.72
C ILE A 80 -9.21 -16.99 8.24
N ASP A 81 -8.13 -16.74 7.50
CA ASP A 81 -8.03 -17.01 6.07
C ASP A 81 -7.83 -18.50 5.76
N ARG A 82 -7.18 -19.26 6.65
CA ARG A 82 -6.80 -20.68 6.42
C ARG A 82 -7.93 -21.57 5.90
N PRO A 83 -9.17 -21.54 6.45
CA PRO A 83 -10.26 -22.38 5.93
C PRO A 83 -10.80 -21.94 4.55
N HIS A 84 -10.44 -20.74 4.06
CA HIS A 84 -11.08 -20.14 2.89
C HIS A 84 -10.13 -19.88 1.72
N MET A 85 -8.86 -19.58 1.99
CA MET A 85 -7.86 -19.27 0.99
C MET A 85 -6.44 -19.50 1.50
N THR A 86 -5.48 -19.53 0.57
CA THR A 86 -4.06 -19.62 0.90
C THR A 86 -3.40 -18.27 0.65
N THR A 87 -2.66 -17.74 1.63
CA THR A 87 -1.94 -16.46 1.52
C THR A 87 -0.41 -16.65 1.51
N ILE A 88 0.33 -15.62 1.12
CA ILE A 88 1.80 -15.63 1.07
C ILE A 88 2.46 -16.10 2.40
N PRO A 89 2.07 -15.61 3.59
CA PRO A 89 2.69 -16.07 4.83
C PRO A 89 2.40 -17.54 5.15
N MET A 90 1.34 -18.15 4.61
CA MET A 90 1.04 -19.59 4.78
C MET A 90 1.94 -20.49 3.93
N VAL A 91 2.30 -20.05 2.71
CA VAL A 91 3.18 -20.82 1.80
C VAL A 91 4.67 -20.55 2.01
N THR A 92 5.02 -19.47 2.71
CA THR A 92 6.40 -19.10 3.01
C THR A 92 6.66 -19.15 4.52
N SER A 93 6.55 -18.00 5.19
CA SER A 93 6.44 -17.86 6.63
C SER A 93 6.04 -16.42 6.95
N ALA A 94 5.45 -16.17 8.12
CA ALA A 94 5.14 -14.82 8.58
C ALA A 94 6.37 -13.89 8.54
N LYS A 95 7.54 -14.40 8.95
CA LYS A 95 8.81 -13.64 8.92
C LYS A 95 9.26 -13.29 7.50
N ARG A 96 9.15 -14.21 6.54
CA ARG A 96 9.51 -13.95 5.13
C ARG A 96 8.53 -12.96 4.50
N ALA A 97 7.24 -13.13 4.72
CA ALA A 97 6.20 -12.20 4.26
C ALA A 97 6.40 -10.79 4.83
N LEU A 98 6.74 -10.66 6.11
CA LEU A 98 7.01 -9.37 6.74
C LEU A 98 8.30 -8.72 6.19
N ASN A 99 9.35 -9.51 5.93
CA ASN A 99 10.55 -8.96 5.30
C ASN A 99 10.29 -8.49 3.87
N LEU A 100 9.46 -9.21 3.10
CA LEU A 100 9.01 -8.76 1.78
C LEU A 100 8.23 -7.45 1.88
N SER A 101 7.28 -7.35 2.82
CA SER A 101 6.53 -6.12 3.12
C SER A 101 7.46 -4.93 3.33
N ARG A 102 8.46 -5.10 4.19
CA ARG A 102 9.46 -4.07 4.48
C ARG A 102 10.26 -3.66 3.26
N ASN A 103 10.71 -4.63 2.45
CA ASN A 103 11.48 -4.35 1.24
C ASN A 103 10.65 -3.55 0.22
N LEU A 104 9.37 -3.91 0.04
CA LEU A 104 8.46 -3.19 -0.86
C LEU A 104 8.22 -1.75 -0.38
N ILE A 105 7.99 -1.55 0.91
CA ILE A 105 7.80 -0.21 1.50
C ILE A 105 9.10 0.62 1.40
N ALA A 106 10.26 0.01 1.65
CA ALA A 106 11.54 0.68 1.50
C ALA A 106 11.80 1.10 0.05
N ALA A 107 11.48 0.23 -0.92
CA ALA A 107 11.58 0.56 -2.34
C ALA A 107 10.63 1.71 -2.73
N ALA A 108 9.38 1.69 -2.25
CA ALA A 108 8.43 2.78 -2.46
C ALA A 108 8.92 4.11 -1.88
N GLY A 109 9.49 4.08 -0.66
CA GLY A 109 10.10 5.25 -0.03
C GLY A 109 11.30 5.78 -0.80
N ALA A 110 12.18 4.89 -1.27
CA ALA A 110 13.33 5.24 -2.09
C ALA A 110 12.93 5.90 -3.41
N ILE A 111 11.93 5.37 -4.12
CA ILE A 111 11.40 6.01 -5.34
C ILE A 111 10.88 7.42 -5.02
N SER A 112 10.09 7.57 -3.94
CA SER A 112 9.54 8.86 -3.55
C SER A 112 10.64 9.89 -3.19
N PHE A 113 11.70 9.44 -2.53
CA PHE A 113 12.86 10.26 -2.23
C PHE A 113 13.64 10.66 -3.49
N LEU A 114 13.84 9.73 -4.42
CA LEU A 114 14.52 10.02 -5.69
C LEU A 114 13.72 11.05 -6.52
N VAL A 115 12.38 10.92 -6.56
CA VAL A 115 11.52 11.92 -7.21
C VAL A 115 11.70 13.29 -6.57
N TRP A 116 11.72 13.37 -5.23
CA TRP A 116 11.99 14.61 -4.51
C TRP A 116 13.34 15.23 -4.89
N VAL A 117 14.42 14.43 -4.88
CA VAL A 117 15.77 14.90 -5.24
C VAL A 117 15.79 15.43 -6.67
N CYS A 118 15.27 14.66 -7.63
CA CYS A 118 15.26 15.06 -9.04
C CYS A 118 14.51 16.37 -9.27
N ARG A 119 13.35 16.55 -8.62
CA ARG A 119 12.56 17.77 -8.75
C ARG A 119 13.24 18.96 -8.08
N CYS A 120 13.78 18.80 -6.88
CA CYS A 120 14.59 19.83 -6.23
C CYS A 120 15.78 20.28 -7.09
N MET A 121 16.43 19.36 -7.82
CA MET A 121 17.53 19.69 -8.73
C MET A 121 17.07 20.45 -9.99
N GLN A 122 15.87 20.17 -10.49
CA GLN A 122 15.34 20.78 -11.71
C GLN A 122 14.67 22.14 -11.45
N ASP A 123 13.86 22.21 -10.39
CA ASP A 123 12.93 23.30 -10.12
C ASP A 123 13.33 24.15 -8.91
N GLY A 124 14.36 23.73 -8.16
CA GLY A 124 14.66 24.28 -6.84
C GLY A 124 13.67 23.83 -5.76
N LEU A 125 13.82 24.35 -4.55
CA LEU A 125 12.93 24.05 -3.43
C LEU A 125 11.62 24.85 -3.55
N LYS A 126 10.58 24.21 -4.07
CA LYS A 126 9.21 24.75 -4.11
C LYS A 126 8.33 24.06 -3.06
N PRO A 127 7.29 24.74 -2.51
CA PRO A 127 6.43 24.15 -1.48
C PRO A 127 5.77 22.82 -1.86
N HIS A 128 5.38 22.62 -3.13
CA HIS A 128 4.76 21.37 -3.59
C HIS A 128 5.73 20.18 -3.62
N GLU A 129 7.04 20.41 -3.55
CA GLU A 129 8.05 19.36 -3.41
C GLU A 129 8.06 18.75 -2.01
N ALA A 130 7.31 19.29 -1.05
CA ALA A 130 7.12 18.65 0.25
C ALA A 130 6.39 17.28 0.13
N ILE A 131 5.58 17.07 -0.92
CA ILE A 131 4.73 15.87 -1.03
C ILE A 131 5.56 14.58 -1.21
N PRO A 132 6.48 14.46 -2.18
CA PRO A 132 7.25 13.22 -2.33
C PRO A 132 8.20 12.98 -1.14
N LEU A 133 8.65 14.03 -0.46
CA LEU A 133 9.42 13.92 0.77
C LEU A 133 8.57 13.38 1.93
N ALA A 134 7.35 13.89 2.11
CA ALA A 134 6.42 13.42 3.14
C ALA A 134 6.05 11.95 2.94
N ILE A 135 5.81 11.52 1.68
CA ILE A 135 5.56 10.11 1.35
C ILE A 135 6.79 9.24 1.64
N SER A 136 8.00 9.73 1.37
CA SER A 136 9.22 9.02 1.75
C SER A 136 9.34 8.85 3.27
N ALA A 137 9.11 9.91 4.03
CA ALA A 137 9.12 9.87 5.50
C ALA A 137 8.07 8.89 6.06
N GLN A 138 6.87 8.87 5.46
CA GLN A 138 5.82 7.88 5.77
C GLN A 138 6.31 6.44 5.55
N CYS A 139 6.95 6.17 4.41
CA CYS A 139 7.48 4.85 4.11
C CYS A 139 8.57 4.44 5.11
N LEU A 140 9.44 5.36 5.51
CA LEU A 140 10.46 5.12 6.53
C LEU A 140 9.82 4.79 7.89
N TRP A 141 8.76 5.50 8.27
CA TRP A 141 8.03 5.24 9.51
C TRP A 141 7.34 3.87 9.48
N ALA A 142 6.65 3.52 8.39
CA ALA A 142 6.04 2.20 8.21
C ALA A 142 7.11 1.10 8.27
N HIS A 143 8.22 1.27 7.56
CA HIS A 143 9.34 0.33 7.55
C HIS A 143 9.95 0.14 8.95
N TRP A 144 9.99 1.21 9.78
CA TRP A 144 10.45 1.14 11.16
C TRP A 144 9.49 0.38 12.07
N ILE A 145 8.18 0.60 11.95
CA ILE A 145 7.16 -0.13 12.71
C ILE A 145 7.18 -1.62 12.39
N LEU A 146 7.37 -1.97 11.11
CA LEU A 146 7.32 -3.35 10.62
C LEU A 146 8.56 -4.20 10.94
N ARG A 147 9.46 -3.74 11.81
CA ARG A 147 10.66 -4.52 12.21
C ARG A 147 10.24 -5.89 12.79
N PRO A 148 10.82 -7.01 12.30
CA PRO A 148 10.41 -8.36 12.68
C PRO A 148 10.43 -8.63 14.19
N GLY A 149 11.40 -8.08 14.92
CA GLY A 149 11.52 -8.26 16.36
C GLY A 149 10.37 -7.67 17.18
N ARG A 150 9.56 -6.77 16.62
CA ARG A 150 8.39 -6.17 17.30
C ARG A 150 7.08 -6.53 16.59
N ALA A 151 7.06 -6.39 15.27
CA ALA A 151 5.84 -6.56 14.49
C ALA A 151 5.33 -8.00 14.47
N LEU A 152 6.20 -9.02 14.43
CA LEU A 152 5.74 -10.43 14.44
C LEU A 152 5.02 -10.78 15.75
N ALA A 153 5.59 -10.36 16.88
CA ALA A 153 4.97 -10.58 18.19
C ALA A 153 3.60 -9.90 18.30
N ALA A 154 3.45 -8.71 17.71
CA ALA A 154 2.16 -8.00 17.69
C ALA A 154 1.15 -8.65 16.73
N LEU A 155 1.59 -9.05 15.52
CA LEU A 155 0.73 -9.64 14.48
C LEU A 155 0.27 -11.06 14.79
N GLN A 156 1.00 -11.78 15.65
CA GLN A 156 0.68 -13.14 16.07
C GLN A 156 0.27 -13.22 17.55
N GLY A 157 0.10 -12.06 18.20
CA GLY A 157 -0.31 -11.98 19.61
C GLY A 157 -1.81 -12.20 19.80
N GLU A 158 -2.32 -11.80 20.95
CA GLU A 158 -3.77 -11.77 21.21
C GLU A 158 -4.50 -10.85 20.23
N GLU A 159 -5.77 -11.15 19.97
CA GLU A 159 -6.62 -10.42 19.02
C GLU A 159 -6.62 -8.90 19.29
N SER A 160 -6.71 -8.48 20.55
CA SER A 160 -6.69 -7.06 20.93
C SER A 160 -5.37 -6.36 20.55
N VAL A 161 -4.24 -7.03 20.70
CA VAL A 161 -2.91 -6.53 20.36
C VAL A 161 -2.72 -6.49 18.85
N ARG A 162 -3.20 -7.53 18.15
CA ARG A 162 -3.20 -7.63 16.70
C ARG A 162 -3.98 -6.49 16.06
N GLU A 163 -5.23 -6.31 16.46
CA GLU A 163 -6.11 -5.26 15.94
C GLU A 163 -5.61 -3.85 16.29
N ASN A 164 -5.05 -3.65 17.49
CA ASN A 164 -4.44 -2.36 17.82
C ASN A 164 -3.21 -2.06 16.95
N PHE A 165 -2.36 -3.05 16.72
CA PHE A 165 -1.16 -2.88 15.93
C PHE A 165 -1.47 -2.58 14.46
N THR A 166 -2.39 -3.33 13.84
CA THR A 166 -2.76 -3.09 12.43
C THR A 166 -3.69 -1.88 12.28
N GLY A 167 -4.79 -1.83 13.03
CA GLY A 167 -5.85 -0.84 12.84
C GLY A 167 -5.56 0.56 13.38
N TRP A 168 -4.67 0.70 14.36
CA TRP A 168 -4.32 2.03 14.90
C TRP A 168 -2.89 2.44 14.59
N ARG A 169 -1.92 1.54 14.76
CA ARG A 169 -0.51 1.91 14.55
C ARG A 169 -0.14 1.87 13.07
N LEU A 170 -0.41 0.76 12.38
CA LEU A 170 -0.06 0.63 10.97
C LEU A 170 -0.95 1.51 10.08
N ASP A 171 -2.27 1.48 10.28
CA ASP A 171 -3.20 2.38 9.59
C ASP A 171 -3.00 3.85 9.98
N GLY A 172 -2.58 4.13 11.21
CA GLY A 172 -2.19 5.48 11.64
C GLY A 172 -1.02 6.04 10.83
N VAL A 173 -0.05 5.21 10.45
CA VAL A 173 1.02 5.60 9.51
C VAL A 173 0.45 5.92 8.13
N LEU A 174 -0.66 5.29 7.73
CA LEU A 174 -1.35 5.61 6.47
C LEU A 174 -2.03 6.97 6.53
N ALA A 175 -2.76 7.26 7.60
CA ALA A 175 -3.57 8.47 7.73
C ALA A 175 -2.77 9.72 8.09
N ALA A 176 -1.71 9.59 8.92
CA ALA A 176 -1.01 10.74 9.50
C ALA A 176 -0.45 11.74 8.46
N PRO A 177 0.16 11.31 7.33
CA PRO A 177 0.69 12.25 6.34
C PRO A 177 -0.42 13.00 5.59
N PHE A 178 -1.58 12.36 5.35
CA PHE A 178 -2.72 13.05 4.75
C PHE A 178 -3.31 14.10 5.68
N LEU A 179 -3.37 13.81 6.98
CA LEU A 179 -3.78 14.79 7.98
C LEU A 179 -2.82 15.98 8.03
N VAL A 180 -1.51 15.73 8.01
CA VAL A 180 -0.49 16.78 8.02
C VAL A 180 -0.53 17.62 6.74
N ILE A 181 -0.64 17.00 5.57
CA ILE A 181 -0.72 17.71 4.28
C ILE A 181 -2.04 18.50 4.18
N ALA A 182 -3.17 17.94 4.60
CA ALA A 182 -4.45 18.65 4.63
C ALA A 182 -4.40 19.85 5.59
N SER A 183 -3.75 19.69 6.75
CA SER A 183 -3.58 20.77 7.73
C SER A 183 -2.68 21.88 7.19
N ALA A 184 -1.58 21.52 6.54
CA ALA A 184 -0.67 22.49 5.91
C ALA A 184 -1.35 23.24 4.75
N PHE A 185 -2.15 22.54 3.94
CA PHE A 185 -2.91 23.16 2.86
C PHE A 185 -3.98 24.13 3.40
N LEU A 186 -4.71 23.77 4.46
CA LEU A 186 -5.65 24.66 5.13
C LEU A 186 -4.96 25.89 5.72
N MET A 187 -3.77 25.74 6.31
CA MET A 187 -2.98 26.85 6.84
C MET A 187 -2.45 27.80 5.74
N LEU A 188 -2.17 27.29 4.54
CA LEU A 188 -1.71 28.12 3.40
C LEU A 188 -2.87 28.84 2.69
N LEU A 189 -4.12 28.46 2.95
CA LEU A 189 -5.32 29.11 2.43
C LEU A 189 -5.88 30.19 3.37
N LEU A 190 -5.41 30.23 4.62
CA LEU A 190 -5.74 31.24 5.64
C LEU A 190 -4.72 32.39 5.61
#